data_AF-A0A416UW43-F1
#
_entry.id   AF-A0A416UW43-F1
#
_cell.length_a   1.000
_cell.length_b   1.000
_cell.length_c   1.000
_cell.angle_alpha   90.00
_cell.angle_beta   90.00
_cell.angle_gamma   90.00
#
_symmetry.space_group_name_H-M   'P 1'
#
loop_
_entity.id
_entity.type
_entity.pdbx_description
1 polymer ?
#
loop_
_entity_poly.entity_id
_entity_poly.type
_entity_poly.pdbx_seq_one_letter_code
_entity_poly.pdbx_strand_id
1 'polypeptide(L)'
;MEYRIEKDTMGEVKVPIDAYYGAQTQRSVDNFKIARDINRMPIEVIRGFAYLKKAAALANKDAGVLSAEKCELIGRVCDEILAGKLDDQFPLVVWQTGSGTQTNMNVNEVIANRAHVLNGGKLTDKEKVLLPNDDVNKSQSSNDTFPTAMHIAAYIMVKEVTLPGLEKLLKTLRKKSRDFMPVVKIGRTHFMDATPLTLGQEFSGYASQLEHGIRAIKNALPHLAELAIGGTAVGTGINTPPNFDECVSKRVSEMTGQPFVKAPNKFEALASHDAIVEVHGALKQVAVSLMKIANDIRMLSSGPRAGIGEIHLPENEPGSSIMPGKVNPTQCEALTMIAAQVMGNDVAISVGGASGQFELNVFKPMIIYNFLHSARLIGEGCISFNDRCAVGIEPVKENIKKHLDDSLMLVTALNPKIGYYKAASIAQKAFKENKTLKQAAVESGLLTAEEFDEWVDPSKMVGRLDTFPE
;
A
#
# COMPACT_ATOMS: atom_id res chain seq x y z
N MET A 1 33.75 -5.26 -24.33
CA MET A 1 32.79 -6.08 -23.56
C MET A 1 32.72 -7.44 -24.25
N GLU A 2 33.12 -8.49 -23.54
CA GLU A 2 33.10 -9.85 -24.10
C GLU A 2 31.66 -10.38 -24.14
N TYR A 3 31.36 -11.19 -25.16
CA TYR A 3 30.02 -11.73 -25.39
C TYR A 3 30.08 -13.21 -25.78
N ARG A 4 29.00 -13.93 -25.46
CA ARG A 4 28.70 -15.25 -26.04
C ARG A 4 27.56 -15.13 -27.04
N ILE A 5 27.51 -16.08 -27.97
CA ILE A 5 26.42 -16.20 -28.94
C ILE A 5 25.38 -17.15 -28.36
N GLU A 6 24.16 -16.66 -28.20
CA GLU A 6 22.97 -17.44 -27.84
C GLU A 6 22.01 -17.44 -29.04
N LYS A 7 21.11 -18.43 -29.10
CA LYS A 7 20.17 -18.57 -30.21
C LYS A 7 18.76 -18.82 -29.70
N ASP A 8 17.80 -18.13 -30.29
CA ASP A 8 16.38 -18.44 -30.19
C ASP A 8 15.79 -18.72 -31.58
N THR A 9 14.46 -18.82 -31.67
CA THR A 9 13.76 -19.07 -32.93
C THR A 9 13.92 -17.95 -33.96
N MET A 10 14.34 -16.74 -33.54
CA MET A 10 14.60 -15.60 -34.42
C MET A 10 16.08 -15.51 -34.87
N GLY A 11 16.93 -16.44 -34.43
CA GLY A 11 18.34 -16.52 -34.80
C GLY A 11 19.29 -16.19 -33.65
N GLU A 12 20.51 -15.80 -34.00
CA GLU A 12 21.58 -15.54 -33.03
C GLU A 12 21.51 -14.13 -32.43
N VAL A 13 22.01 -13.98 -31.19
CA VAL A 13 22.16 -12.70 -30.49
C VAL A 13 23.39 -12.72 -29.58
N LYS A 14 24.06 -11.57 -29.45
CA LYS A 14 25.23 -11.39 -28.58
C LYS A 14 24.79 -11.06 -27.17
N VAL A 15 25.10 -11.94 -26.22
CA VAL A 15 24.78 -11.80 -24.79
C VAL A 15 26.08 -11.56 -24.00
N PRO A 16 26.13 -10.68 -22.98
CA PRO A 16 27.32 -10.50 -22.15
C PRO A 16 27.84 -11.84 -21.60
N ILE A 17 29.16 -12.02 -21.55
CA ILE A 17 29.77 -13.32 -21.25
C ILE A 17 29.36 -13.88 -19.87
N ASP A 18 29.20 -13.01 -18.88
CA ASP A 18 28.89 -13.36 -17.49
C ASP A 18 27.39 -13.34 -17.15
N ALA A 19 26.52 -12.94 -18.09
CA ALA A 19 25.09 -12.85 -17.84
C ALA A 19 24.43 -14.23 -17.82
N TYR A 20 23.67 -14.57 -16.78
CA TYR A 20 22.92 -15.82 -16.74
C TYR A 20 21.68 -15.81 -17.63
N TYR A 21 21.14 -14.64 -17.98
CA TYR A 21 20.04 -14.54 -18.94
C TYR A 21 20.49 -14.89 -20.37
N GLY A 22 19.55 -15.19 -21.25
CA GLY A 22 19.81 -15.73 -22.59
C GLY A 22 19.33 -14.82 -23.72
N ALA A 23 19.04 -15.45 -24.87
CA ALA A 23 18.72 -14.74 -26.11
C ALA A 23 17.47 -13.87 -26.01
N GLN A 24 16.38 -14.38 -25.41
CA GLN A 24 15.12 -13.65 -25.37
C GLN A 24 15.19 -12.44 -24.45
N THR A 25 15.89 -12.57 -23.31
CA THR A 25 16.15 -11.44 -22.42
C THR A 25 16.96 -10.37 -23.13
N GLN A 26 18.04 -10.75 -23.82
CA GLN A 26 18.88 -9.80 -24.54
C GLN A 26 18.10 -9.07 -25.64
N ARG A 27 17.26 -9.78 -26.41
CA ARG A 27 16.37 -9.14 -27.39
C ARG A 27 15.39 -8.17 -26.72
N SER A 28 14.81 -8.54 -25.57
CA SER A 28 13.92 -7.64 -24.83
C SER A 28 14.65 -6.39 -24.36
N VAL A 29 15.87 -6.53 -23.81
CA VAL A 29 16.74 -5.39 -23.48
C VAL A 29 16.88 -4.48 -24.70
N ASP A 30 17.23 -5.03 -25.86
CA ASP A 30 17.46 -4.23 -27.07
C ASP A 30 16.20 -3.58 -27.65
N ASN A 31 15.04 -4.25 -27.55
CA ASN A 31 13.78 -3.76 -28.12
C ASN A 31 13.06 -2.75 -27.22
N PHE A 32 13.12 -2.92 -25.90
CA PHE A 32 12.35 -2.11 -24.94
C PHE A 32 13.27 -1.13 -24.19
N LYS A 33 13.72 -0.08 -24.89
CA LYS A 33 14.62 0.95 -24.36
C LYS A 33 13.87 2.10 -23.65
N ILE A 34 12.91 1.76 -22.80
CA ILE A 34 11.96 2.73 -22.23
C ILE A 34 12.22 2.84 -20.72
N ALA A 35 12.63 4.01 -20.26
CA ALA A 35 12.79 4.34 -18.83
C ALA A 35 13.60 3.30 -18.02
N ARG A 36 14.69 2.77 -18.60
CA ARG A 36 15.45 1.63 -18.02
C ARG A 36 16.13 1.93 -16.69
N ASP A 37 16.39 3.20 -16.42
CA ASP A 37 17.02 3.73 -15.22
C ASP A 37 16.06 3.81 -14.03
N ILE A 38 14.75 3.95 -14.29
CA ILE A 38 13.73 4.21 -13.26
C ILE A 38 12.58 3.18 -13.23
N ASN A 39 12.34 2.44 -14.31
CA ASN A 39 11.19 1.53 -14.45
C ASN A 39 11.62 0.10 -14.77
N ARG A 40 12.57 -0.44 -14.01
CA ARG A 40 12.86 -1.88 -14.03
C ARG A 40 11.67 -2.68 -13.51
N MET A 41 11.52 -3.91 -13.97
CA MET A 41 10.54 -4.84 -13.42
C MET A 41 10.79 -4.99 -11.90
N PRO A 42 9.77 -4.83 -11.03
CA PRO A 42 9.96 -4.95 -9.60
C PRO A 42 10.55 -6.29 -9.20
N ILE A 43 11.54 -6.28 -8.29
CA ILE A 43 12.22 -7.50 -7.86
C ILE A 43 11.29 -8.46 -7.12
N GLU A 44 10.22 -7.93 -6.52
CA GLU A 44 9.17 -8.70 -5.88
C GLU A 44 8.44 -9.62 -6.87
N VAL A 45 8.26 -9.18 -8.13
CA VAL A 45 7.72 -10.04 -9.20
C VAL A 45 8.69 -11.18 -9.51
N ILE A 46 9.99 -10.90 -9.56
CA ILE A 46 11.04 -11.92 -9.78
C ILE A 46 11.05 -12.95 -8.65
N ARG A 47 10.93 -12.52 -7.39
CA ARG A 47 10.81 -13.42 -6.23
C ARG A 47 9.51 -14.23 -6.28
N GLY A 48 8.39 -13.62 -6.70
CA GLY A 48 7.13 -14.33 -6.97
C GLY A 48 7.30 -15.44 -8.02
N PHE A 49 8.05 -15.16 -9.09
CA PHE A 49 8.43 -16.18 -10.06
C PHE A 49 9.32 -17.27 -9.45
N ALA A 50 10.28 -16.95 -8.59
CA ALA A 50 11.14 -17.97 -7.97
C ALA A 50 10.35 -18.97 -7.12
N TYR A 51 9.38 -18.50 -6.33
CA TYR A 51 8.43 -19.39 -5.63
C TYR A 51 7.66 -20.27 -6.61
N LEU A 52 7.12 -19.67 -7.67
CA LEU A 52 6.34 -20.38 -8.68
C LEU A 52 7.17 -21.45 -9.41
N LYS A 53 8.37 -21.12 -9.89
CA LYS A 53 9.24 -22.04 -10.65
C LYS A 53 9.69 -23.21 -9.78
N LYS A 54 10.01 -22.96 -8.51
CA LYS A 54 10.31 -24.03 -7.53
C LYS A 54 9.11 -24.94 -7.29
N ALA A 55 7.92 -24.37 -7.08
CA ALA A 55 6.69 -25.15 -6.89
C ALA A 55 6.31 -25.97 -8.13
N ALA A 56 6.43 -25.39 -9.33
CA ALA A 56 6.16 -26.05 -10.60
C ALA A 56 7.13 -27.21 -10.86
N ALA A 57 8.43 -27.03 -10.61
CA ALA A 57 9.41 -28.10 -10.75
C ALA A 57 9.09 -29.29 -9.83
N LEU A 58 8.70 -29.00 -8.59
CA LEU A 58 8.33 -30.04 -7.63
C LEU A 58 7.03 -30.76 -8.03
N ALA A 59 6.00 -30.04 -8.49
CA ALA A 59 4.76 -30.64 -8.98
C ALA A 59 5.00 -31.52 -10.22
N ASN A 60 5.84 -31.06 -11.16
CA ASN A 60 6.21 -31.84 -12.34
C ASN A 60 7.03 -33.09 -11.99
N LYS A 61 7.88 -33.03 -10.96
CA LYS A 61 8.59 -34.20 -10.44
C LYS A 61 7.63 -35.22 -9.87
N ASP A 62 6.68 -34.80 -9.04
CA ASP A 62 5.68 -35.69 -8.44
C ASP A 62 4.78 -36.34 -9.51
N ALA A 63 4.48 -35.60 -10.58
CA ALA A 63 3.74 -36.10 -11.74
C ALA A 63 4.57 -37.00 -12.68
N GLY A 64 5.87 -37.19 -12.40
CA GLY A 64 6.77 -38.04 -13.20
C GLY A 64 7.18 -37.46 -14.56
N VAL A 65 6.90 -36.17 -14.81
CA VAL A 65 7.22 -35.49 -16.09
C VAL A 65 8.51 -34.66 -16.04
N LEU A 66 9.16 -34.58 -14.87
CA LEU A 66 10.47 -33.96 -14.67
C LEU A 66 11.34 -34.86 -13.78
N SER A 67 12.61 -35.05 -14.13
CA SER A 67 13.51 -35.87 -13.31
C SER A 67 13.83 -35.19 -11.97
N ALA A 68 14.15 -36.01 -10.96
CA ALA A 68 14.51 -35.52 -9.62
C ALA A 68 15.73 -34.58 -9.65
N GLU A 69 16.75 -34.93 -10.45
CA GLU A 69 17.99 -34.16 -10.61
C GLU A 69 17.73 -32.76 -11.20
N LYS A 70 16.89 -32.67 -12.25
CA LYS A 70 16.48 -31.38 -12.83
C LYS A 70 15.66 -30.55 -11.84
N CYS A 71 14.74 -31.19 -11.11
CA CYS A 71 13.94 -30.53 -10.08
C CYS A 71 14.81 -29.91 -8.97
N GLU A 72 15.83 -30.64 -8.50
CA GLU A 72 16.77 -30.17 -7.48
C GLU A 72 17.55 -28.94 -7.96
N LEU A 73 18.09 -28.98 -9.18
CA LEU A 73 18.82 -27.86 -9.77
C LEU A 73 17.95 -26.60 -9.90
N ILE A 74 16.71 -26.74 -10.39
CA ILE A 74 15.77 -25.61 -10.47
C ILE A 74 15.50 -25.04 -9.08
N GLY A 75 15.22 -25.90 -8.10
CA GLY A 75 14.96 -25.49 -6.72
C GLY A 75 16.11 -24.70 -6.10
N ARG A 76 17.35 -25.17 -6.29
CA ARG A 76 18.56 -24.51 -5.79
C ARG A 76 18.74 -23.10 -6.36
N VAL A 77 18.50 -22.91 -7.67
CA VAL A 77 18.62 -21.56 -8.27
C VAL A 77 17.49 -20.66 -7.81
N CYS A 78 16.26 -21.18 -7.68
CA CYS A 78 15.16 -20.40 -7.12
C CYS A 78 15.47 -19.90 -5.70
N ASP A 79 16.15 -20.71 -4.89
CA ASP A 79 16.62 -20.29 -3.55
C ASP A 79 17.71 -19.21 -3.62
N GLU A 80 18.60 -19.23 -4.63
CA GLU A 80 19.56 -18.14 -4.86
C GLU A 80 18.85 -16.82 -5.26
N ILE A 81 17.79 -16.89 -6.08
CA ILE A 81 16.96 -15.73 -6.45
C ILE A 81 16.23 -15.17 -5.22
N LEU A 82 15.60 -16.04 -4.42
CA LEU A 82 14.89 -15.63 -3.20
C LEU A 82 15.84 -15.01 -2.16
N ALA A 83 17.10 -15.46 -2.12
CA ALA A 83 18.15 -14.89 -1.28
C ALA A 83 18.78 -13.59 -1.84
N GLY A 84 18.31 -13.09 -3.00
CA GLY A 84 18.80 -11.85 -3.61
C GLY A 84 20.18 -11.95 -4.28
N LYS A 85 20.70 -13.16 -4.50
CA LYS A 85 22.07 -13.36 -5.02
C LYS A 85 22.20 -13.09 -6.52
N LEU A 86 21.07 -12.98 -7.22
CA LEU A 86 21.00 -12.87 -8.69
C LEU A 86 20.20 -11.64 -9.14
N ASP A 87 19.98 -10.64 -8.27
CA ASP A 87 19.13 -9.48 -8.55
C ASP A 87 19.62 -8.66 -9.78
N ASP A 88 20.92 -8.73 -10.10
CA ASP A 88 21.52 -8.08 -11.27
C ASP A 88 21.24 -8.80 -12.61
N GLN A 89 20.67 -10.00 -12.57
CA GLN A 89 20.39 -10.84 -13.75
C GLN A 89 19.01 -10.60 -14.38
N PHE A 90 18.26 -9.62 -13.87
CA PHE A 90 16.91 -9.29 -14.31
C PHE A 90 16.83 -7.84 -14.83
N PRO A 91 17.41 -7.56 -16.02
CA PRO A 91 17.58 -6.19 -16.52
C PRO A 91 16.32 -5.59 -17.15
N LEU A 92 15.23 -6.34 -17.23
CA LEU A 92 14.05 -5.97 -18.01
C LEU A 92 13.22 -4.86 -17.35
N VAL A 93 12.49 -4.13 -18.18
CA VAL A 93 11.65 -2.99 -17.78
C VAL A 93 10.19 -3.38 -17.66
N VAL A 94 9.43 -2.55 -16.93
CA VAL A 94 7.96 -2.64 -16.87
C VAL A 94 7.34 -2.53 -18.27
N TRP A 95 7.88 -1.63 -19.09
CA TRP A 95 7.38 -1.29 -20.42
C TRP A 95 7.83 -2.30 -21.48
N GLN A 96 7.38 -3.54 -21.30
CA GLN A 96 7.71 -4.68 -22.14
C GLN A 96 6.45 -5.26 -22.79
N THR A 97 6.51 -6.49 -23.30
CA THR A 97 5.28 -7.20 -23.72
C THR A 97 4.24 -7.25 -22.60
N GLY A 98 3.00 -6.94 -22.95
CA GLY A 98 1.91 -6.74 -22.01
C GLY A 98 1.49 -7.96 -21.20
N SER A 99 1.81 -9.16 -21.68
CA SER A 99 1.59 -10.42 -20.95
C SER A 99 2.66 -10.68 -19.89
N GLY A 100 3.80 -9.99 -19.94
CA GLY A 100 4.96 -10.27 -19.10
C GLY A 100 5.82 -11.46 -19.57
N THR A 101 5.61 -11.98 -20.79
CA THR A 101 6.37 -13.11 -21.36
C THR A 101 7.89 -12.93 -21.28
N GLN A 102 8.38 -11.72 -21.50
CA GLN A 102 9.83 -11.46 -21.50
C GLN A 102 10.42 -11.63 -20.10
N THR A 103 9.73 -11.19 -19.04
CA THR A 103 10.16 -11.46 -17.66
C THR A 103 10.05 -12.95 -17.32
N ASN A 104 8.98 -13.65 -17.73
CA ASN A 104 8.89 -15.10 -17.53
C ASN A 104 10.10 -15.82 -18.17
N MET A 105 10.42 -15.49 -19.41
CA MET A 105 11.56 -16.06 -20.12
C MET A 105 12.90 -15.64 -19.52
N ASN A 106 13.04 -14.42 -19.02
CA ASN A 106 14.23 -14.00 -18.30
C ASN A 106 14.48 -14.86 -17.07
N VAL A 107 13.45 -15.14 -16.27
CA VAL A 107 13.58 -16.05 -15.13
C VAL A 107 13.91 -17.47 -15.59
N ASN A 108 13.27 -17.97 -16.63
CA ASN A 108 13.54 -19.30 -17.16
C ASN A 108 15.00 -19.45 -17.65
N GLU A 109 15.51 -18.46 -18.39
CA GLU A 109 16.88 -18.44 -18.91
C GLU A 109 17.91 -18.37 -17.78
N VAL A 110 17.70 -17.47 -16.80
CA VAL A 110 18.58 -17.34 -15.63
C VAL A 110 18.63 -18.65 -14.84
N ILE A 111 17.48 -19.27 -14.57
CA ILE A 111 17.43 -20.56 -13.86
C ILE A 111 18.18 -21.64 -14.63
N ALA A 112 17.91 -21.79 -15.93
CA ALA A 112 18.53 -22.83 -16.74
C ALA A 112 20.06 -22.70 -16.81
N ASN A 113 20.54 -21.49 -17.11
CA ASN A 113 21.98 -21.24 -17.26
C ASN A 113 22.72 -21.27 -15.93
N ARG A 114 22.13 -20.74 -14.85
CA ARG A 114 22.74 -20.82 -13.52
C ARG A 114 22.80 -22.27 -13.01
N ALA A 115 21.76 -23.06 -13.25
CA ALA A 115 21.77 -24.49 -12.94
C ALA A 115 22.88 -25.24 -13.69
N HIS A 116 23.10 -24.90 -14.97
CA HIS A 116 24.19 -25.48 -15.76
C HIS A 116 25.56 -25.18 -15.15
N VAL A 117 25.78 -23.94 -14.71
CA VAL A 117 27.02 -23.56 -14.02
C VAL A 117 27.16 -24.26 -12.66
N LEU A 118 26.08 -24.36 -11.88
CA LEU A 118 26.07 -25.12 -10.63
C LEU A 118 26.37 -26.61 -10.83
N ASN A 119 26.06 -27.14 -12.01
CA ASN A 119 26.36 -28.52 -12.42
C ASN A 119 27.76 -28.68 -13.05
N GLY A 120 28.64 -27.69 -12.90
CA GLY A 120 30.03 -27.73 -13.39
C GLY A 120 30.21 -27.37 -14.87
N GLY A 121 29.14 -26.99 -15.56
CA GLY A 121 29.19 -26.54 -16.95
C GLY A 121 29.61 -25.07 -17.11
N LYS A 122 29.85 -24.65 -18.35
CA LYS A 122 30.16 -23.26 -18.72
C LYS A 122 29.01 -22.63 -19.51
N LEU A 123 28.84 -21.32 -19.37
CA LEU A 123 27.82 -20.57 -20.13
C LEU A 123 28.01 -20.66 -21.65
N THR A 124 29.22 -20.96 -22.12
CA THR A 124 29.55 -21.15 -23.55
C THR A 124 29.26 -22.56 -24.08
N ASP A 125 28.89 -23.52 -23.22
CA ASP A 125 28.56 -24.88 -23.66
C ASP A 125 27.31 -24.86 -24.54
N LYS A 126 27.30 -25.66 -25.62
CA LYS A 126 26.13 -25.75 -26.52
C LYS A 126 24.96 -26.49 -25.88
N GLU A 127 25.25 -27.61 -25.24
CA GLU A 127 24.25 -28.42 -24.55
C GLU A 127 24.17 -27.98 -23.10
N LYS A 128 22.95 -27.66 -22.65
CA LYS A 128 22.66 -27.27 -21.27
C LYS A 128 21.98 -28.40 -20.52
N VAL A 129 22.27 -28.54 -19.23
CA VAL A 129 21.59 -29.52 -18.36
C VAL A 129 20.09 -29.26 -18.23
N LEU A 130 19.67 -27.99 -18.33
CA LEU A 130 18.28 -27.55 -18.35
C LEU A 130 18.00 -26.73 -19.59
N LEU A 131 16.84 -26.94 -20.20
CA LEU A 131 16.30 -26.09 -21.26
C LEU A 131 15.26 -25.13 -20.68
N PRO A 132 15.33 -23.81 -20.99
CA PRO A 132 14.41 -22.82 -20.42
C PRO A 132 12.93 -23.14 -20.65
N ASN A 133 12.56 -23.58 -21.86
CA ASN A 133 11.17 -23.91 -22.18
C ASN A 133 10.79 -25.32 -21.72
N ASP A 134 11.59 -26.32 -22.10
CA ASP A 134 11.20 -27.72 -21.92
C ASP A 134 11.31 -28.18 -20.47
N ASP A 135 12.21 -27.60 -19.66
CA ASP A 135 12.40 -28.00 -18.26
C ASP A 135 11.88 -26.95 -17.29
N VAL A 136 12.36 -25.70 -17.37
CA VAL A 136 12.01 -24.66 -16.37
C VAL A 136 10.57 -24.15 -16.55
N ASN A 137 10.12 -24.01 -17.80
CA ASN A 137 8.76 -23.62 -18.15
C ASN A 137 7.83 -24.82 -18.44
N LYS A 138 8.23 -26.04 -18.03
CA LYS A 138 7.42 -27.24 -18.23
C LYS A 138 6.03 -27.08 -17.59
N SER A 139 4.99 -27.40 -18.35
CA SER A 139 3.57 -27.33 -17.93
C SER A 139 3.10 -25.92 -17.56
N GLN A 140 3.72 -24.90 -18.12
CA GLN A 140 3.44 -23.50 -17.83
C GLN A 140 3.30 -22.67 -19.11
N SER A 141 2.64 -21.53 -19.01
CA SER A 141 2.61 -20.47 -20.02
C SER A 141 3.02 -19.15 -19.39
N SER A 142 3.50 -18.19 -20.17
CA SER A 142 3.65 -16.83 -19.65
C SER A 142 2.32 -16.25 -19.17
N ASN A 143 1.22 -16.67 -19.82
CA ASN A 143 -0.12 -16.17 -19.56
C ASN A 143 -0.63 -16.55 -18.17
N ASP A 144 -0.29 -17.73 -17.65
CA ASP A 144 -0.69 -18.17 -16.31
C ASP A 144 0.41 -18.02 -15.25
N THR A 145 1.68 -17.90 -15.66
CA THR A 145 2.79 -17.70 -14.73
C THR A 145 2.97 -16.25 -14.28
N PHE A 146 2.91 -15.28 -15.19
CA PHE A 146 3.05 -13.87 -14.83
C PHE A 146 1.94 -13.40 -13.86
N PRO A 147 0.63 -13.63 -14.09
CA PRO A 147 -0.40 -13.31 -13.10
C PRO A 147 -0.20 -14.04 -11.76
N THR A 148 0.25 -15.29 -11.78
CA THR A 148 0.57 -16.01 -10.53
C THR A 148 1.69 -15.31 -9.76
N ALA A 149 2.78 -14.90 -10.43
CA ALA A 149 3.85 -14.13 -9.82
C ALA A 149 3.39 -12.75 -9.31
N MET A 150 2.49 -12.08 -10.04
CA MET A 150 1.88 -10.81 -9.61
C MET A 150 1.13 -10.99 -8.30
N HIS A 151 0.27 -12.02 -8.19
CA HIS A 151 -0.53 -12.28 -7.00
C HIS A 151 0.35 -12.63 -5.80
N ILE A 152 1.39 -13.47 -6.00
CA ILE A 152 2.35 -13.79 -4.95
C ILE A 152 3.05 -12.52 -4.44
N ALA A 153 3.60 -11.71 -5.35
CA ALA A 153 4.31 -10.47 -5.01
C ALA A 153 3.39 -9.47 -4.29
N ALA A 154 2.19 -9.25 -4.83
CA ALA A 154 1.20 -8.34 -4.27
C ALA A 154 0.76 -8.75 -2.86
N TYR A 155 0.44 -10.03 -2.66
CA TYR A 155 -0.02 -10.53 -1.37
C TYR A 155 1.08 -10.40 -0.31
N ILE A 156 2.32 -10.78 -0.64
CA ILE A 156 3.47 -10.64 0.26
C ILE A 156 3.72 -9.17 0.62
N MET A 157 3.72 -8.26 -0.36
CA MET A 157 3.89 -6.82 -0.12
C MET A 157 2.84 -6.29 0.87
N VAL A 158 1.57 -6.66 0.66
CA VAL A 158 0.48 -6.22 1.56
C VAL A 158 0.66 -6.79 2.97
N LYS A 159 1.00 -8.07 3.09
CA LYS A 159 1.14 -8.76 4.38
C LYS A 159 2.36 -8.33 5.19
N GLU A 160 3.49 -8.10 4.53
CA GLU A 160 4.78 -7.90 5.20
C GLU A 160 5.16 -6.42 5.33
N VAL A 161 4.64 -5.55 4.47
CA VAL A 161 4.98 -4.12 4.46
C VAL A 161 3.77 -3.25 4.77
N THR A 162 2.68 -3.40 4.00
CA THR A 162 1.55 -2.47 4.08
C THR A 162 0.75 -2.59 5.37
N LEU A 163 0.28 -3.79 5.71
CA LEU A 163 -0.53 -4.03 6.90
C LEU A 163 0.25 -3.73 8.19
N PRO A 164 1.51 -4.16 8.37
CA PRO A 164 2.27 -3.82 9.57
C PRO A 164 2.45 -2.31 9.76
N GLY A 165 2.69 -1.55 8.69
CA GLY A 165 2.80 -0.09 8.75
C GLY A 165 1.49 0.57 9.19
N LEU A 166 0.36 0.13 8.64
CA LEU A 166 -0.97 0.61 9.02
C LEU A 166 -1.34 0.25 10.45
N GLU A 167 -1.09 -0.99 10.87
CA GLU A 167 -1.39 -1.48 12.22
C GLU A 167 -0.53 -0.75 13.28
N LYS A 168 0.74 -0.44 12.96
CA LYS A 168 1.60 0.37 13.83
C LYS A 168 1.02 1.77 14.04
N LEU A 169 0.64 2.45 12.96
CA LEU A 169 0.04 3.77 13.05
C LEU A 169 -1.32 3.75 13.78
N LEU A 170 -2.17 2.77 13.48
CA LEU A 170 -3.45 2.59 14.17
C LEU A 170 -3.26 2.43 15.69
N LYS A 171 -2.30 1.62 16.13
CA LYS A 171 -2.00 1.43 17.55
C LYS A 171 -1.64 2.76 18.22
N THR A 172 -0.81 3.58 17.58
CA THR A 172 -0.43 4.90 18.08
C THR A 172 -1.61 5.86 18.13
N LEU A 173 -2.44 5.93 17.09
CA LEU A 173 -3.61 6.81 17.06
C LEU A 173 -4.65 6.40 18.12
N ARG A 174 -4.87 5.10 18.34
CA ARG A 174 -5.70 4.60 19.46
C ARG A 174 -5.13 5.01 20.82
N LYS A 175 -3.82 4.90 21.00
CA LYS A 175 -3.16 5.33 22.24
C LYS A 175 -3.35 6.83 22.47
N LYS A 176 -3.04 7.66 21.46
CA LYS A 176 -3.21 9.12 21.52
C LYS A 176 -4.68 9.51 21.75
N SER A 177 -5.63 8.82 21.13
CA SER A 177 -7.06 9.01 21.40
C SER A 177 -7.40 8.80 22.89
N ARG A 178 -6.90 7.74 23.52
CA ARG A 178 -7.10 7.51 24.96
C ARG A 178 -6.42 8.59 25.82
N ASP A 179 -5.15 8.87 25.54
CA ASP A 179 -4.36 9.85 26.29
C ASP A 179 -4.97 11.25 26.21
N PHE A 180 -5.60 11.59 25.09
CA PHE A 180 -6.19 12.90 24.83
C PHE A 180 -7.69 12.99 25.11
N MET A 181 -8.31 11.90 25.58
CA MET A 181 -9.72 11.91 25.96
C MET A 181 -10.09 12.99 26.99
N PRO A 182 -9.27 13.36 28.00
CA PRO A 182 -9.63 14.43 28.93
C PRO A 182 -9.41 15.84 28.36
N VAL A 183 -8.83 16.00 27.17
CA VAL A 183 -8.48 17.31 26.61
C VAL A 183 -9.65 17.84 25.80
N VAL A 184 -10.52 18.65 26.43
CA VAL A 184 -11.61 19.35 25.75
C VAL A 184 -11.02 20.42 24.83
N LYS A 185 -11.54 20.54 23.60
CA LYS A 185 -11.16 21.55 22.60
C LYS A 185 -12.40 22.01 21.82
N ILE A 186 -12.25 23.09 21.04
CA ILE A 186 -13.31 23.55 20.15
C ILE A 186 -13.35 22.68 18.89
N GLY A 187 -14.56 22.26 18.49
CA GLY A 187 -14.78 21.65 17.18
C GLY A 187 -14.73 22.70 16.08
N ARG A 188 -14.45 22.26 14.85
CA ARG A 188 -14.57 23.12 13.66
C ARG A 188 -15.31 22.40 12.56
N THR A 189 -16.37 23.02 12.06
CA THR A 189 -17.11 22.58 10.87
C THR A 189 -17.11 23.73 9.87
N HIS A 190 -16.86 23.44 8.59
CA HIS A 190 -16.70 24.49 7.56
C HIS A 190 -15.61 25.54 7.89
N PHE A 191 -14.57 25.16 8.63
CA PHE A 191 -13.52 26.04 9.19
C PHE A 191 -14.00 27.08 10.22
N MET A 192 -15.28 27.05 10.61
CA MET A 192 -15.83 27.91 11.65
C MET A 192 -15.82 27.20 13.00
N ASP A 193 -15.74 27.96 14.08
CA ASP A 193 -15.94 27.44 15.43
C ASP A 193 -17.27 26.68 15.53
N ALA A 194 -17.28 25.58 16.27
CA ALA A 194 -18.45 24.73 16.51
C ALA A 194 -18.55 24.37 18.00
N THR A 195 -19.36 23.38 18.36
CA THR A 195 -19.43 22.91 19.76
C THR A 195 -18.16 22.17 20.20
N PRO A 196 -17.88 22.08 21.51
CA PRO A 196 -16.74 21.33 22.01
C PRO A 196 -16.79 19.84 21.70
N LEU A 197 -15.61 19.24 21.57
CA LEU A 197 -15.33 17.80 21.63
C LEU A 197 -14.00 17.60 22.36
N THR A 198 -13.61 16.37 22.67
CA THR A 198 -12.26 16.11 23.17
C THR A 198 -11.30 15.84 22.02
N LEU A 199 -10.02 16.19 22.21
CA LEU A 199 -8.96 15.84 21.26
C LEU A 199 -8.86 14.30 21.13
N GLY A 200 -9.18 13.57 22.19
CA GLY A 200 -9.32 12.11 22.13
C GLY A 200 -10.43 11.63 21.20
N GLN A 201 -11.59 12.29 21.21
CA GLN A 201 -12.68 12.01 20.26
C GLN A 201 -12.28 12.32 18.82
N GLU A 202 -11.55 13.41 18.58
CA GLU A 202 -11.03 13.73 17.25
C GLU A 202 -10.09 12.62 16.74
N PHE A 203 -9.13 12.20 17.58
CA PHE A 203 -8.19 11.11 17.26
C PHE A 203 -8.87 9.75 17.13
N SER A 204 -10.00 9.54 17.79
CA SER A 204 -10.82 8.33 17.66
C SER A 204 -11.35 8.17 16.22
N GLY A 205 -11.68 9.28 15.56
CA GLY A 205 -12.10 9.29 14.17
C GLY A 205 -10.99 8.82 13.24
N TYR A 206 -9.76 9.29 13.46
CA TYR A 206 -8.59 8.87 12.68
C TYR A 206 -8.31 7.38 12.82
N ALA A 207 -8.34 6.87 14.06
CA ALA A 207 -8.17 5.45 14.34
C ALA A 207 -9.26 4.60 13.68
N SER A 208 -10.52 5.04 13.74
CA SER A 208 -11.64 4.34 13.09
C SER A 208 -11.49 4.28 11.57
N GLN A 209 -11.08 5.38 10.92
CA GLN A 209 -10.82 5.39 9.47
C GLN A 209 -9.77 4.35 9.06
N LEU A 210 -8.65 4.25 9.80
CA LEU A 210 -7.62 3.24 9.53
C LEU A 210 -8.10 1.82 9.82
N GLU A 211 -8.87 1.61 10.88
CA GLU A 211 -9.43 0.30 11.20
C GLU A 211 -10.35 -0.22 10.09
N HIS A 212 -11.23 0.64 9.59
CA HIS A 212 -12.09 0.30 8.45
C HIS A 212 -11.28 0.04 7.18
N GLY A 213 -10.23 0.82 6.93
CA GLY A 213 -9.33 0.60 5.79
C GLY A 213 -8.56 -0.73 5.87
N ILE A 214 -7.99 -1.05 7.04
CA ILE A 214 -7.32 -2.34 7.28
C ILE A 214 -8.29 -3.50 7.08
N ARG A 215 -9.54 -3.37 7.58
CA ARG A 215 -10.57 -4.37 7.38
C ARG A 215 -10.91 -4.57 5.90
N ALA A 216 -11.06 -3.48 5.15
CA ALA A 216 -11.31 -3.54 3.70
C ALA A 216 -10.19 -4.29 2.96
N ILE A 217 -8.92 -4.00 3.28
CA ILE A 217 -7.78 -4.72 2.71
C ILE A 217 -7.85 -6.21 3.05
N LYS A 218 -8.03 -6.56 4.34
CA LYS A 218 -8.09 -7.95 4.79
C LYS A 218 -9.23 -8.73 4.15
N ASN A 219 -10.38 -8.08 3.91
CA ASN A 219 -11.53 -8.70 3.25
C ASN A 219 -11.30 -9.00 1.76
N ALA A 220 -10.44 -8.23 1.09
CA ALA A 220 -10.11 -8.42 -0.33
C ALA A 220 -8.95 -9.42 -0.55
N LEU A 221 -8.17 -9.74 0.50
CA LEU A 221 -7.05 -10.69 0.39
C LEU A 221 -7.42 -12.11 -0.09
N PRO A 222 -8.58 -12.70 0.27
CA PRO A 222 -8.95 -14.02 -0.21
C PRO A 222 -8.95 -14.13 -1.74
N HIS A 223 -9.49 -13.13 -2.44
CA HIS A 223 -9.51 -13.11 -3.91
C HIS A 223 -8.09 -12.94 -4.49
N LEU A 224 -7.23 -12.13 -3.87
CA LEU A 224 -5.83 -12.00 -4.28
C LEU A 224 -5.01 -13.28 -4.07
N ALA A 225 -5.44 -14.17 -3.17
CA ALA A 225 -4.78 -15.45 -2.92
C ALA A 225 -5.03 -16.49 -4.02
N GLU A 226 -5.97 -16.23 -4.93
CA GLU A 226 -6.31 -17.12 -6.03
C GLU A 226 -5.27 -17.04 -7.17
N LEU A 227 -4.68 -18.18 -7.53
CA LEU A 227 -3.60 -18.25 -8.52
C LEU A 227 -4.06 -18.78 -9.89
N ALA A 228 -3.60 -18.10 -10.94
CA ALA A 228 -3.91 -18.42 -12.34
C ALA A 228 -3.21 -19.69 -12.85
N ILE A 229 -2.15 -20.15 -12.19
CA ILE A 229 -1.33 -21.29 -12.61
C ILE A 229 -2.16 -22.53 -12.94
N GLY A 230 -1.78 -23.20 -14.03
CA GLY A 230 -2.51 -24.32 -14.62
C GLY A 230 -3.58 -23.88 -15.61
N GLY A 231 -3.83 -22.58 -15.78
CA GLY A 231 -4.63 -22.05 -16.89
C GLY A 231 -3.93 -22.17 -18.25
N THR A 232 -2.60 -22.23 -18.28
CA THR A 232 -1.73 -22.32 -19.47
C THR A 232 -1.98 -21.19 -20.47
N ALA A 233 -2.23 -21.48 -21.74
CA ALA A 233 -2.33 -20.47 -22.80
C ALA A 233 -3.59 -19.61 -22.66
N VAL A 234 -4.76 -20.23 -22.45
CA VAL A 234 -6.07 -19.58 -22.57
C VAL A 234 -7.07 -19.98 -21.48
N GLY A 235 -6.64 -20.75 -20.47
CA GLY A 235 -7.47 -21.15 -19.32
C GLY A 235 -7.87 -22.63 -19.31
N THR A 236 -7.61 -23.38 -20.38
CA THR A 236 -8.03 -24.79 -20.51
C THR A 236 -7.13 -25.79 -19.79
N GLY A 237 -5.92 -25.39 -19.39
CA GLY A 237 -4.93 -26.28 -18.80
C GLY A 237 -4.29 -27.28 -19.78
N ILE A 238 -4.33 -27.00 -21.09
CA ILE A 238 -3.68 -27.84 -22.09
C ILE A 238 -2.18 -28.03 -21.77
N ASN A 239 -1.68 -29.27 -21.92
CA ASN A 239 -0.29 -29.65 -21.63
C ASN A 239 0.12 -29.56 -20.13
N THR A 240 -0.84 -29.62 -19.21
CA THR A 240 -0.56 -29.80 -17.77
C THR A 240 -0.87 -31.21 -17.29
N PRO A 241 -0.09 -31.77 -16.34
CA PRO A 241 -0.48 -32.98 -15.63
C PRO A 241 -1.77 -32.79 -14.83
N PRO A 242 -2.51 -33.87 -14.54
CA PRO A 242 -3.63 -33.82 -13.60
C PRO A 242 -3.22 -33.21 -12.25
N ASN A 243 -4.07 -32.34 -11.69
CA ASN A 243 -3.88 -31.66 -10.40
C ASN A 243 -2.65 -30.74 -10.30
N PHE A 244 -2.02 -30.38 -11.43
CA PHE A 244 -0.83 -29.53 -11.42
C PHE A 244 -1.06 -28.19 -10.70
N ASP A 245 -2.19 -27.53 -10.96
CA ASP A 245 -2.56 -26.24 -10.36
C ASP A 245 -2.70 -26.30 -8.84
N GLU A 246 -3.36 -27.34 -8.32
CA GLU A 246 -3.55 -27.58 -6.90
C GLU A 246 -2.23 -27.88 -6.19
N CYS A 247 -1.41 -28.75 -6.78
CA CYS A 247 -0.08 -29.06 -6.26
C CYS A 247 0.82 -27.82 -6.21
N VAL A 248 0.83 -27.01 -7.28
CA VAL A 248 1.65 -25.79 -7.32
C VAL A 248 1.15 -24.78 -6.29
N SER A 249 -0.15 -24.52 -6.25
CA SER A 249 -0.72 -23.53 -5.31
C SER A 249 -0.44 -23.92 -3.85
N LYS A 250 -0.62 -25.20 -3.50
CA LYS A 250 -0.29 -25.72 -2.16
C LYS A 250 1.18 -25.53 -1.81
N ARG A 251 2.09 -25.85 -2.73
CA ARG A 251 3.54 -25.72 -2.51
C ARG A 251 3.97 -24.26 -2.36
N VAL A 252 3.37 -23.34 -3.15
CA VAL A 252 3.59 -21.91 -2.97
C VAL A 252 3.16 -21.50 -1.56
N SER A 253 1.96 -21.90 -1.12
CA SER A 253 1.46 -21.62 0.22
C SER A 253 2.36 -22.14 1.34
N GLU A 254 2.88 -23.35 1.21
CA GLU A 254 3.81 -23.95 2.16
C GLU A 254 5.13 -23.16 2.24
N MET A 255 5.67 -22.71 1.09
CA MET A 255 6.93 -21.96 1.05
C MET A 255 6.79 -20.53 1.56
N THR A 256 5.66 -19.87 1.31
CA THR A 256 5.45 -18.47 1.71
C THR A 256 4.76 -18.32 3.06
N GLY A 257 4.16 -19.39 3.59
CA GLY A 257 3.30 -19.34 4.77
C GLY A 257 1.99 -18.56 4.56
N GLN A 258 1.59 -18.33 3.30
CA GLN A 258 0.39 -17.56 2.94
C GLN A 258 -0.69 -18.48 2.32
N PRO A 259 -1.99 -18.15 2.42
CA PRO A 259 -3.07 -19.07 2.06
C PRO A 259 -3.40 -19.06 0.55
N PHE A 260 -2.40 -19.23 -0.32
CA PHE A 260 -2.65 -19.30 -1.76
C PHE A 260 -3.43 -20.55 -2.15
N VAL A 261 -4.33 -20.39 -3.12
CA VAL A 261 -5.20 -21.45 -3.63
C VAL A 261 -5.31 -21.34 -5.15
N LYS A 262 -5.77 -22.40 -5.81
CA LYS A 262 -6.06 -22.33 -7.25
C LYS A 262 -7.25 -21.42 -7.49
N ALA A 263 -7.17 -20.53 -8.48
CA ALA A 263 -8.33 -19.78 -8.94
C ALA A 263 -9.43 -20.75 -9.42
N PRO A 264 -10.71 -20.55 -9.02
CA PRO A 264 -11.82 -21.42 -9.40
C PRO A 264 -12.16 -21.29 -10.89
N ASN A 265 -11.86 -20.15 -11.51
CA ASN A 265 -12.04 -19.93 -12.95
C ASN A 265 -10.73 -19.40 -13.56
N LYS A 266 -10.10 -20.21 -14.43
CA LYS A 266 -8.85 -19.82 -15.08
C LYS A 266 -9.03 -18.82 -16.22
N PHE A 267 -10.21 -18.73 -16.81
CA PHE A 267 -10.46 -17.77 -17.89
C PHE A 267 -10.48 -16.34 -17.33
N GLU A 268 -11.16 -16.14 -16.21
CA GLU A 268 -11.13 -14.88 -15.45
C GLU A 268 -9.69 -14.53 -15.04
N ALA A 269 -8.99 -15.44 -14.36
CA ALA A 269 -7.64 -15.17 -13.84
C ALA A 269 -6.58 -14.82 -14.92
N LEU A 270 -6.88 -15.06 -16.21
CA LEU A 270 -6.04 -14.68 -17.35
C LEU A 270 -6.54 -13.41 -18.05
N ALA A 271 -7.86 -13.33 -18.28
CA ALA A 271 -8.53 -12.30 -19.06
C ALA A 271 -8.75 -10.99 -18.27
N SER A 272 -8.77 -11.05 -16.95
CA SER A 272 -8.98 -9.92 -16.03
C SER A 272 -7.95 -9.90 -14.90
N HIS A 273 -7.99 -8.83 -14.09
CA HIS A 273 -7.17 -8.65 -12.90
C HIS A 273 -8.01 -8.07 -11.75
N ASP A 274 -9.22 -8.57 -11.60
CA ASP A 274 -10.23 -8.00 -10.71
C ASP A 274 -9.80 -8.08 -9.25
N ALA A 275 -9.13 -9.17 -8.84
CA ALA A 275 -8.53 -9.30 -7.51
C ALA A 275 -7.55 -8.16 -7.18
N ILE A 276 -6.72 -7.74 -8.14
CA ILE A 276 -5.76 -6.65 -7.95
C ILE A 276 -6.48 -5.30 -7.92
N VAL A 277 -7.47 -5.11 -8.79
CA VAL A 277 -8.32 -3.90 -8.80
C VAL A 277 -9.06 -3.74 -7.48
N GLU A 278 -9.65 -4.82 -6.96
CA GLU A 278 -10.38 -4.86 -5.69
C GLU A 278 -9.48 -4.48 -4.51
N VAL A 279 -8.32 -5.14 -4.37
CA VAL A 279 -7.38 -4.85 -3.28
C VAL A 279 -6.84 -3.42 -3.40
N HIS A 280 -6.53 -2.95 -4.61
CA HIS A 280 -6.07 -1.57 -4.78
C HIS A 280 -7.18 -0.54 -4.47
N GLY A 281 -8.44 -0.86 -4.75
CA GLY A 281 -9.58 -0.05 -4.31
C GLY A 281 -9.60 0.14 -2.79
N ALA A 282 -9.29 -0.90 -2.01
CA ALA A 282 -9.13 -0.81 -0.56
C ALA A 282 -7.88 0.01 -0.16
N LEU A 283 -6.77 -0.11 -0.88
CA LEU A 283 -5.58 0.74 -0.68
C LEU A 283 -5.87 2.22 -0.95
N LYS A 284 -6.66 2.54 -1.98
CA LYS A 284 -7.14 3.90 -2.25
C LYS A 284 -7.99 4.43 -1.09
N GLN A 285 -8.91 3.63 -0.55
CA GLN A 285 -9.72 4.03 0.61
C GLN A 285 -8.83 4.44 1.80
N VAL A 286 -7.77 3.67 2.05
CA VAL A 286 -6.76 4.00 3.06
C VAL A 286 -6.04 5.31 2.71
N ALA A 287 -5.61 5.50 1.46
CA ALA A 287 -4.96 6.73 1.01
C ALA A 287 -5.84 7.99 1.22
N VAL A 288 -7.14 7.91 0.91
CA VAL A 288 -8.10 8.99 1.19
C VAL A 288 -8.17 9.31 2.69
N SER A 289 -8.14 8.28 3.53
CA SER A 289 -8.14 8.44 4.99
C SER A 289 -6.84 9.08 5.49
N LEU A 290 -5.68 8.60 5.02
CA LEU A 290 -4.36 9.14 5.37
C LEU A 290 -4.22 10.61 4.96
N MET A 291 -4.75 11.00 3.79
CA MET A 291 -4.80 12.39 3.35
C MET A 291 -5.54 13.27 4.37
N LYS A 292 -6.73 12.84 4.81
CA LYS A 292 -7.52 13.57 5.81
C LYS A 292 -6.77 13.70 7.14
N ILE A 293 -6.24 12.59 7.65
CA ILE A 293 -5.50 12.54 8.93
C ILE A 293 -4.31 13.50 8.91
N ALA A 294 -3.47 13.43 7.87
CA ALA A 294 -2.30 14.30 7.73
C ALA A 294 -2.69 15.79 7.57
N ASN A 295 -3.77 16.08 6.83
CA ASN A 295 -4.29 17.44 6.66
C ASN A 295 -4.77 18.05 7.96
N ASP A 296 -5.51 17.30 8.76
CA ASP A 296 -5.96 17.78 10.07
C ASP A 296 -4.77 18.02 10.99
N ILE A 297 -3.84 17.07 11.08
CA ILE A 297 -2.68 17.18 11.97
C ILE A 297 -1.84 18.43 11.63
N ARG A 298 -1.56 18.69 10.34
CA ARG A 298 -0.81 19.90 9.96
C ARG A 298 -1.60 21.20 10.18
N MET A 299 -2.93 21.17 10.09
CA MET A 299 -3.76 22.34 10.37
C MET A 299 -3.81 22.64 11.87
N LEU A 300 -4.01 21.62 12.70
CA LEU A 300 -3.99 21.76 14.16
C LEU A 300 -2.62 22.21 14.67
N SER A 301 -1.53 21.89 13.96
CA SER A 301 -0.18 22.33 14.31
C SER A 301 0.26 23.65 13.66
N SER A 302 -0.60 24.31 12.88
CA SER A 302 -0.24 25.55 12.19
C SER A 302 0.11 26.67 13.17
N GLY A 303 1.21 27.38 12.98
CA GLY A 303 1.68 28.37 13.96
C GLY A 303 3.15 28.78 13.77
N PRO A 304 3.88 29.15 14.84
CA PRO A 304 3.51 29.02 16.25
C PRO A 304 2.67 30.18 16.81
N ARG A 305 2.52 31.29 16.08
CA ARG A 305 1.82 32.51 16.58
C ARG A 305 0.63 32.97 15.75
N ALA A 306 0.56 32.57 14.47
CA ALA A 306 -0.40 33.09 13.50
C ALA A 306 -1.23 31.98 12.83
N GLY A 307 -1.47 30.88 13.56
CA GLY A 307 -2.26 29.73 13.10
C GLY A 307 -3.15 29.19 14.22
N ILE A 308 -3.59 27.94 14.10
CA ILE A 308 -4.40 27.25 15.12
C ILE A 308 -3.52 26.82 16.31
N GLY A 309 -2.47 26.04 16.08
CA GLY A 309 -1.47 25.69 17.11
C GLY A 309 -2.04 24.96 18.32
N GLU A 310 -3.07 24.12 18.16
CA GLU A 310 -3.65 23.31 19.24
C GLU A 310 -2.81 22.08 19.58
N ILE A 311 -1.96 21.63 18.65
CA ILE A 311 -1.03 20.53 18.89
C ILE A 311 0.39 20.93 18.47
N HIS A 312 1.36 20.34 19.15
CA HIS A 312 2.78 20.40 18.81
C HIS A 312 3.19 19.09 18.12
N LEU A 313 4.02 19.19 17.09
CA LEU A 313 4.61 18.05 16.39
C LEU A 313 6.13 17.99 16.67
N PRO A 314 6.73 16.80 16.68
CA PRO A 314 8.18 16.66 16.79
C PRO A 314 8.95 17.42 15.70
N GLU A 315 10.05 18.07 16.11
CA GLU A 315 10.94 18.81 15.22
C GLU A 315 12.07 17.88 14.72
N ASN A 316 11.98 17.42 13.47
CA ASN A 316 12.94 16.46 12.92
C ASN A 316 14.10 17.12 12.14
N GLU A 317 13.84 18.27 11.50
CA GLU A 317 14.81 18.99 10.71
C GLU A 317 14.53 20.51 10.67
N PRO A 318 15.53 21.35 10.34
CA PRO A 318 15.32 22.76 10.07
C PRO A 318 14.33 22.96 8.90
N GLY A 319 13.26 23.72 9.13
CA GLY A 319 12.16 23.88 8.18
C GLY A 319 12.36 25.00 7.14
N SER A 320 13.45 25.75 7.18
CA SER A 320 13.69 26.81 6.20
C SER A 320 15.17 27.13 6.04
N SER A 321 15.58 27.35 4.79
CA SER A 321 16.92 27.85 4.45
C SER A 321 17.12 29.34 4.79
N ILE A 322 16.04 30.11 4.99
CA ILE A 322 16.09 31.57 5.16
C ILE A 322 15.42 32.08 6.44
N MET A 323 14.55 31.30 7.08
CA MET A 323 13.87 31.66 8.34
C MET A 323 14.42 30.83 9.50
N PRO A 324 15.42 31.34 10.24
CA PRO A 324 15.98 30.64 11.40
C PRO A 324 14.90 30.28 12.43
N GLY A 325 14.92 29.05 12.93
CA GLY A 325 13.98 28.56 13.94
C GLY A 325 12.61 28.12 13.41
N LYS A 326 12.33 28.22 12.11
CA LYS A 326 11.09 27.67 11.52
C LYS A 326 11.19 26.15 11.39
N VAL A 327 10.17 25.42 11.83
CA VAL A 327 10.02 23.98 11.65
C VAL A 327 8.68 23.69 10.95
N ASN A 328 8.70 22.77 9.98
CA ASN A 328 7.53 22.45 9.14
C ASN A 328 6.94 21.07 9.49
N PRO A 329 5.66 20.83 9.20
CA PRO A 329 5.01 19.52 9.35
C PRO A 329 5.36 18.57 8.19
N THR A 330 6.66 18.34 7.93
CA THR A 330 7.17 17.60 6.76
C THR A 330 6.67 16.17 6.63
N GLN A 331 6.44 15.48 7.75
CA GLN A 331 5.86 14.14 7.74
C GLN A 331 4.40 14.15 7.25
N CYS A 332 3.63 15.19 7.57
CA CYS A 332 2.29 15.37 7.02
C CYS A 332 2.36 15.63 5.51
N GLU A 333 3.30 16.47 5.06
CA GLU A 333 3.52 16.76 3.64
C GLU A 333 3.84 15.49 2.85
N ALA A 334 4.81 14.69 3.32
CA ALA A 334 5.17 13.42 2.72
C ALA A 334 3.97 12.44 2.64
N LEU A 335 3.22 12.29 3.73
CA LEU A 335 2.06 11.39 3.75
C LEU A 335 0.94 11.84 2.80
N THR A 336 0.73 13.16 2.65
CA THR A 336 -0.24 13.68 1.67
C THR A 336 0.19 13.47 0.21
N MET A 337 1.49 13.61 -0.10
CA MET A 337 2.02 13.28 -1.44
C MET A 337 1.88 11.79 -1.76
N ILE A 338 2.17 10.92 -0.78
CA ILE A 338 1.96 9.47 -0.90
C ILE A 338 0.49 9.17 -1.20
N ALA A 339 -0.44 9.75 -0.44
CA ALA A 339 -1.86 9.53 -0.66
C ALA A 339 -2.30 9.97 -2.07
N ALA A 340 -1.82 11.13 -2.55
CA ALA A 340 -2.08 11.60 -3.90
C ALA A 340 -1.53 10.63 -4.97
N GLN A 341 -0.31 10.13 -4.79
CA GLN A 341 0.31 9.18 -5.72
C GLN A 341 -0.47 7.86 -5.78
N VAL A 342 -0.89 7.32 -4.64
CA VAL A 342 -1.72 6.10 -4.59
C VAL A 342 -3.03 6.30 -5.33
N MET A 343 -3.70 7.44 -5.15
CA MET A 343 -4.94 7.76 -5.87
C MET A 343 -4.70 7.87 -7.40
N GLY A 344 -3.56 8.41 -7.84
CA GLY A 344 -3.18 8.41 -9.25
C GLY A 344 -2.90 7.02 -9.81
N ASN A 345 -2.19 6.19 -9.05
CA ASN A 345 -1.91 4.79 -9.40
C ASN A 345 -3.22 3.98 -9.53
N ASP A 346 -4.25 4.27 -8.72
CA ASP A 346 -5.57 3.62 -8.79
C ASP A 346 -6.25 3.84 -10.14
N VAL A 347 -6.13 5.04 -10.71
CA VAL A 347 -6.65 5.34 -12.05
C VAL A 347 -5.92 4.50 -13.10
N ALA A 348 -4.59 4.42 -13.03
CA ALA A 348 -3.81 3.62 -13.96
C ALA A 348 -4.18 2.13 -13.88
N ILE A 349 -4.32 1.58 -12.67
CA ILE A 349 -4.73 0.19 -12.44
C ILE A 349 -6.15 -0.06 -12.92
N SER A 350 -7.08 0.86 -12.68
CA SER A 350 -8.47 0.75 -13.14
C SER A 350 -8.55 0.71 -14.67
N VAL A 351 -7.79 1.59 -15.35
CA VAL A 351 -7.67 1.57 -16.82
C VAL A 351 -7.05 0.26 -17.30
N GLY A 352 -5.98 -0.21 -16.65
CA GLY A 352 -5.34 -1.48 -16.98
C GLY A 352 -6.28 -2.68 -16.81
N GLY A 353 -7.03 -2.74 -15.71
CA GLY A 353 -8.02 -3.79 -15.42
C GLY A 353 -9.13 -3.82 -16.47
N ALA A 354 -9.63 -2.65 -16.89
CA ALA A 354 -10.66 -2.53 -17.92
C ALA A 354 -10.18 -2.83 -19.36
N SER A 355 -8.87 -3.01 -19.58
CA SER A 355 -8.27 -3.16 -20.92
C SER A 355 -8.09 -4.62 -21.36
N GLY A 356 -8.82 -5.56 -20.75
CA GLY A 356 -8.82 -6.97 -21.16
C GLY A 356 -9.36 -7.17 -22.59
N GLN A 357 -8.77 -8.09 -23.35
CA GLN A 357 -9.21 -8.42 -24.71
C GLN A 357 -9.26 -9.93 -24.87
N PHE A 358 -10.47 -10.48 -25.04
CA PHE A 358 -10.71 -11.92 -25.13
C PHE A 358 -10.06 -12.68 -23.96
N GLU A 359 -9.26 -13.72 -24.21
CA GLU A 359 -8.72 -14.62 -23.17
C GLU A 359 -7.53 -14.04 -22.38
N LEU A 360 -7.06 -12.82 -22.65
CA LEU A 360 -5.88 -12.28 -21.97
C LEU A 360 -5.90 -10.75 -21.78
N ASN A 361 -5.72 -10.29 -20.54
CA ASN A 361 -5.34 -8.90 -20.28
C ASN A 361 -3.84 -8.70 -20.49
N VAL A 362 -3.46 -7.76 -21.36
CA VAL A 362 -2.05 -7.45 -21.72
C VAL A 362 -1.56 -6.14 -21.11
N PHE A 363 -2.07 -5.74 -19.95
CA PHE A 363 -1.58 -4.60 -19.16
C PHE A 363 -0.86 -5.05 -17.88
N LYS A 364 -0.53 -6.35 -17.78
CA LYS A 364 -0.09 -7.01 -16.54
C LYS A 364 1.12 -6.32 -15.87
N PRO A 365 2.23 -6.01 -16.58
CA PRO A 365 3.39 -5.34 -15.97
C PRO A 365 3.07 -3.98 -15.35
N MET A 366 2.26 -3.17 -16.04
CA MET A 366 1.88 -1.83 -15.57
C MET A 366 0.99 -1.92 -14.32
N ILE A 367 0.02 -2.84 -14.32
CA ILE A 367 -0.88 -3.08 -13.19
C ILE A 367 -0.07 -3.43 -11.93
N ILE A 368 0.80 -4.44 -12.00
CA ILE A 368 1.55 -4.89 -10.83
C ILE A 368 2.59 -3.87 -10.37
N TYR A 369 3.22 -3.14 -11.29
CA TYR A 369 4.14 -2.07 -10.96
C TYR A 369 3.47 -1.00 -10.08
N ASN A 370 2.31 -0.50 -10.52
CA ASN A 370 1.57 0.52 -9.76
C ASN A 370 1.05 -0.03 -8.44
N PHE A 371 0.60 -1.29 -8.41
CA PHE A 371 0.12 -1.92 -7.18
C PHE A 371 1.23 -2.00 -6.11
N LEU A 372 2.39 -2.55 -6.48
CA LEU A 372 3.52 -2.71 -5.56
C LEU A 372 4.04 -1.35 -5.09
N HIS A 373 4.09 -0.36 -5.99
CA HIS A 373 4.45 1.02 -5.64
C HIS A 373 3.50 1.59 -4.57
N SER A 374 2.18 1.52 -4.79
CA SER A 374 1.19 2.01 -3.83
C SER A 374 1.25 1.29 -2.48
N ALA A 375 1.31 -0.05 -2.49
CA ALA A 375 1.33 -0.86 -1.29
C ALA A 375 2.56 -0.56 -0.42
N ARG A 376 3.73 -0.40 -1.05
CA ARG A 376 4.98 -0.03 -0.37
C ARG A 376 4.93 1.40 0.18
N LEU A 377 4.51 2.38 -0.62
CA LEU A 377 4.39 3.78 -0.18
C LEU A 377 3.49 3.91 1.05
N ILE A 378 2.36 3.20 1.10
CA ILE A 378 1.46 3.21 2.27
C ILE A 378 2.17 2.62 3.49
N GLY A 379 2.77 1.44 3.37
CA GLY A 379 3.42 0.77 4.50
C GLY A 379 4.56 1.59 5.09
N GLU A 380 5.52 1.99 4.24
CA GLU A 380 6.69 2.77 4.66
C GLU A 380 6.29 4.20 5.11
N GLY A 381 5.35 4.83 4.40
CA GLY A 381 4.82 6.15 4.75
C GLY A 381 4.14 6.17 6.12
N CYS A 382 3.33 5.15 6.43
CA CYS A 382 2.72 5.00 7.75
C CYS A 382 3.75 4.77 8.85
N ILE A 383 4.82 4.00 8.60
CA ILE A 383 5.92 3.82 9.56
C ILE A 383 6.63 5.15 9.82
N SER A 384 7.00 5.88 8.76
CA SER A 384 7.68 7.17 8.90
C SER A 384 6.82 8.18 9.65
N PHE A 385 5.55 8.33 9.24
CA PHE A 385 4.60 9.23 9.90
C PHE A 385 4.37 8.84 11.35
N ASN A 386 4.28 7.54 11.66
CA ASN A 386 4.15 7.07 13.03
C ASN A 386 5.35 7.49 13.89
N ASP A 387 6.55 7.11 13.45
CA ASP A 387 7.76 7.21 14.25
C ASP A 387 8.28 8.65 14.38
N ARG A 388 8.06 9.47 13.35
CA ARG A 388 8.58 10.84 13.25
C ARG A 388 7.53 11.93 13.50
N CYS A 389 6.25 11.57 13.65
CA CYS A 389 5.18 12.52 13.91
C CYS A 389 4.20 12.01 14.97
N ALA A 390 3.39 10.99 14.65
CA ALA A 390 2.22 10.61 15.44
C ALA A 390 2.53 10.26 16.91
N VAL A 391 3.66 9.57 17.16
CA VAL A 391 4.07 9.19 18.53
C VAL A 391 4.33 10.42 19.42
N GLY A 392 4.89 11.49 18.86
CA GLY A 392 5.31 12.67 19.61
C GLY A 392 4.35 13.86 19.55
N ILE A 393 3.13 13.68 19.01
CA ILE A 393 2.10 14.72 19.05
C ILE A 393 1.76 15.04 20.50
N GLU A 394 1.73 16.31 20.90
CA GLU A 394 1.32 16.73 22.24
C GLU A 394 0.34 17.93 22.18
N PRO A 395 -0.67 18.01 23.06
CA PRO A 395 -1.62 19.11 23.10
C PRO A 395 -0.97 20.39 23.65
N VAL A 396 -1.22 21.53 23.00
CA VAL A 396 -0.83 22.86 23.49
C VAL A 396 -2.00 23.41 24.32
N LYS A 397 -1.99 23.10 25.61
CA LYS A 397 -3.12 23.37 26.53
C LYS A 397 -3.51 24.84 26.57
N GLU A 398 -2.54 25.74 26.50
CA GLU A 398 -2.77 27.19 26.51
C GLU A 398 -3.60 27.63 25.30
N ASN A 399 -3.25 27.18 24.10
CA ASN A 399 -3.95 27.53 22.87
C ASN A 399 -5.34 26.87 22.82
N ILE A 400 -5.44 25.60 23.22
CA ILE A 400 -6.72 24.89 23.31
C ILE A 400 -7.67 25.62 24.27
N LYS A 401 -7.19 26.00 25.46
CA LYS A 401 -8.01 26.73 26.44
C LYS A 401 -8.45 28.07 25.89
N LYS A 402 -7.54 28.82 25.27
CA LYS A 402 -7.85 30.12 24.66
C LYS A 402 -8.98 29.99 23.63
N HIS A 403 -8.89 29.04 22.71
CA HIS A 403 -9.93 28.83 21.69
C HIS A 403 -11.28 28.43 22.28
N LEU A 404 -11.28 27.63 23.34
CA LEU A 404 -12.51 27.31 24.06
C LEU A 404 -13.14 28.55 24.70
N ASP A 405 -12.34 29.34 25.41
CA ASP A 405 -12.82 30.54 26.12
C ASP A 405 -13.33 31.62 25.14
N ASP A 406 -12.68 31.76 23.98
CA ASP A 406 -13.01 32.76 22.96
C ASP A 406 -14.23 32.36 22.10
N SER A 407 -14.60 31.08 22.06
CA SER A 407 -15.64 30.60 21.15
C SER A 407 -17.05 31.02 21.55
N LEU A 408 -17.79 31.56 20.57
CA LEU A 408 -19.19 31.93 20.74
C LEU A 408 -20.17 30.75 20.61
N MET A 409 -19.70 29.57 20.22
CA MET A 409 -20.57 28.41 19.98
C MET A 409 -20.91 27.62 21.24
N LEU A 410 -20.25 27.91 22.37
CA LEU A 410 -20.65 27.43 23.71
C LEU A 410 -22.08 27.84 24.08
N VAL A 411 -22.60 28.92 23.46
CA VAL A 411 -23.99 29.38 23.57
C VAL A 411 -25.01 28.27 23.29
N THR A 412 -24.63 27.24 22.51
CA THR A 412 -25.48 26.10 22.16
C THR A 412 -25.99 25.36 23.41
N ALA A 413 -25.24 25.35 24.50
CA ALA A 413 -25.66 24.78 25.78
C ALA A 413 -26.91 25.48 26.37
N LEU A 414 -27.17 26.73 25.97
CA LEU A 414 -28.32 27.50 26.42
C LEU A 414 -29.61 27.14 25.67
N ASN A 415 -29.54 26.49 24.49
CA ASN A 415 -30.71 26.18 23.67
C ASN A 415 -31.82 25.44 24.44
N PRO A 416 -31.55 24.40 25.23
CA PRO A 416 -32.58 23.69 26.00
C PRO A 416 -33.11 24.48 27.20
N LYS A 417 -32.42 25.55 27.62
CA LYS A 417 -32.76 26.36 28.80
C LYS A 417 -33.60 27.57 28.44
N ILE A 418 -33.21 28.28 27.38
CA ILE A 418 -33.82 29.56 26.99
C ILE A 418 -34.39 29.56 25.57
N GLY A 419 -34.16 28.51 24.77
CA GLY A 419 -34.60 28.41 23.37
C GLY A 419 -33.62 29.03 22.37
N TYR A 420 -33.64 28.51 21.14
CA TYR A 420 -32.67 28.83 20.08
C TYR A 420 -32.54 30.33 19.77
N TYR A 421 -33.64 31.04 19.53
CA TYR A 421 -33.58 32.46 19.13
C TYR A 421 -32.98 33.36 20.21
N LYS A 422 -33.22 33.05 21.48
CA LYS A 422 -32.67 33.77 22.63
C LYS A 422 -31.18 33.49 22.81
N ALA A 423 -30.75 32.23 22.64
CA ALA A 423 -29.34 31.89 22.63
C ALA A 423 -28.60 32.56 21.44
N ALA A 424 -29.20 32.53 20.25
CA ALA A 424 -28.63 33.15 19.06
C ALA A 424 -28.44 34.68 19.22
N SER A 425 -29.38 35.38 19.85
CA SER A 425 -29.24 36.82 20.10
C SER A 425 -28.10 37.14 21.07
N ILE A 426 -27.85 36.28 22.07
CA ILE A 426 -26.68 36.40 22.98
C ILE A 426 -25.38 36.31 22.18
N ALA A 427 -25.22 35.30 21.32
CA ALA A 427 -24.00 35.15 20.52
C ALA A 427 -23.81 36.29 19.52
N GLN A 428 -24.89 36.75 18.88
CA GLN A 428 -24.85 37.92 17.97
C GLN A 428 -24.44 39.18 18.71
N LYS A 429 -24.97 39.40 19.92
CA LYS A 429 -24.58 40.52 20.78
C LYS A 429 -23.12 40.44 21.19
N ALA A 430 -22.67 39.27 21.67
CA ALA A 430 -21.28 39.02 22.05
C ALA A 430 -20.31 39.35 20.90
N PHE A 431 -20.62 38.88 19.69
CA PHE A 431 -19.84 39.17 18.50
C PHE A 431 -19.83 40.66 18.15
N LYS A 432 -21.01 41.28 18.04
CA LYS A 432 -21.15 42.68 17.60
C LYS A 432 -20.50 43.67 18.56
N GLU A 433 -20.51 43.36 19.85
CA GLU A 433 -19.98 44.22 20.91
C GLU A 433 -18.58 43.81 21.38
N ASN A 434 -17.97 42.79 20.77
CA ASN A 434 -16.68 42.22 21.15
C ASN A 434 -16.61 41.86 22.65
N LYS A 435 -17.63 41.15 23.13
CA LYS A 435 -17.78 40.69 24.52
C LYS A 435 -17.68 39.18 24.59
N THR A 436 -17.35 38.68 25.78
CA THR A 436 -17.49 37.26 26.09
C THR A 436 -18.98 36.84 26.05
N LEU A 437 -19.24 35.56 25.79
CA LEU A 437 -20.60 35.01 25.88
C LEU A 437 -21.25 35.28 27.24
N LYS A 438 -20.48 35.11 28.33
CA LYS A 438 -20.97 35.33 29.69
C LYS A 438 -21.43 36.77 29.91
N GLN A 439 -20.64 37.74 29.47
CA GLN A 439 -21.01 39.16 29.56
C GLN A 439 -22.30 39.44 28.78
N ALA A 440 -22.38 38.99 27.52
CA ALA A 440 -23.56 39.21 26.69
C ALA A 440 -24.81 38.52 27.24
N ALA A 441 -24.65 37.32 27.83
CA ALA A 441 -25.72 36.55 28.45
C ALA A 441 -26.29 37.25 29.68
N VAL A 442 -25.44 37.69 30.61
CA VAL A 442 -25.88 38.40 31.83
C VAL A 442 -26.54 39.73 31.48
N GLU A 443 -25.96 40.51 30.57
CA GLU A 443 -26.54 41.79 30.15
C GLU A 443 -27.86 41.63 29.38
N SER A 444 -28.16 40.45 28.83
CA SER A 444 -29.44 40.20 28.15
C SER A 444 -30.61 40.08 29.15
N GLY A 445 -30.32 39.86 30.44
CA GLY A 445 -31.32 39.60 31.46
C GLY A 445 -31.99 38.22 31.35
N LEU A 446 -31.51 37.34 30.47
CA LEU A 446 -32.07 36.01 30.24
C LEU A 446 -31.57 34.95 31.23
N LEU A 447 -30.42 35.19 31.87
CA LEU A 447 -29.83 34.36 32.92
C LEU A 447 -28.81 35.14 33.75
N THR A 448 -28.55 34.64 34.96
CA THR A 448 -27.52 35.13 35.88
C THR A 448 -26.11 34.61 35.52
N ALA A 449 -25.09 35.16 36.17
CA ALA A 449 -23.71 34.71 35.98
C ALA A 449 -23.49 33.28 36.49
N GLU A 450 -24.17 32.93 37.58
CA GLU A 450 -24.16 31.63 38.23
C GLU A 450 -24.84 30.58 37.36
N GLU A 451 -26.02 30.89 36.80
CA GLU A 451 -26.71 30.03 35.83
C GLU A 451 -25.85 29.81 34.58
N PHE A 452 -25.13 30.84 34.12
CA PHE A 452 -24.22 30.69 32.98
C PHE A 452 -23.10 29.68 33.28
N ASP A 453 -22.44 29.81 34.44
CA ASP A 453 -21.36 28.88 34.83
C ASP A 453 -21.87 27.46 35.06
N GLU A 454 -23.10 27.31 35.54
CA GLU A 454 -23.72 25.99 35.71
C GLU A 454 -24.09 25.34 34.37
N TRP A 455 -24.67 26.12 33.45
CA TRP A 455 -25.23 25.59 32.20
C TRP A 455 -24.19 25.47 31.09
N VAL A 456 -23.18 26.34 31.07
CA VAL A 456 -22.15 26.41 30.03
C VAL A 456 -20.84 25.84 30.55
N ASP A 457 -20.78 24.52 30.61
CA ASP A 457 -19.60 23.76 31.00
C ASP A 457 -19.07 22.95 29.80
N PRO A 458 -17.97 23.37 29.16
CA PRO A 458 -17.42 22.69 27.99
C PRO A 458 -17.15 21.20 28.23
N SER A 459 -16.79 20.81 29.46
CA SER A 459 -16.50 19.41 29.80
C SER A 459 -17.74 18.50 29.76
N LYS A 460 -18.94 19.08 29.89
CA LYS A 460 -20.22 18.40 29.80
C LYS A 460 -20.82 18.44 28.38
N MET A 461 -20.22 19.21 27.47
CA MET A 461 -20.71 19.40 26.09
C MET A 461 -20.11 18.41 25.08
N VAL A 462 -19.21 17.52 25.50
CA VAL A 462 -18.46 16.63 24.60
C VAL A 462 -19.13 15.27 24.35
N GLY A 463 -20.22 14.93 25.02
CA GLY A 463 -20.85 13.60 24.91
C GLY A 463 -19.97 12.46 25.44
N ARG A 464 -20.35 11.21 25.17
CA ARG A 464 -19.58 10.01 25.54
C ARG A 464 -19.36 9.14 24.29
N LEU A 465 -18.19 8.53 24.18
CA LEU A 465 -17.94 7.43 23.24
C LEU A 465 -18.07 6.11 24.00
N ASP A 466 -18.82 5.16 23.44
CA ASP A 466 -18.69 3.78 23.88
C ASP A 466 -17.26 3.32 23.57
N THR A 467 -16.53 2.90 24.59
CA THR A 467 -15.08 2.65 24.52
C THR A 467 -14.73 1.66 23.41
N PHE A 468 -13.64 1.91 22.69
CA PHE A 468 -13.04 0.90 21.81
C PHE A 468 -12.77 -0.37 22.62
N PRO A 469 -13.18 -1.56 22.18
CA PRO A 469 -12.70 -2.79 22.80
C PRO A 469 -11.16 -2.81 22.74
N GLU A 470 -10.54 -3.19 23.87
CA GLU A 470 -9.09 -3.18 24.07
C GLU A 470 -8.33 -4.02 23.02
#